data_AF-A0A6P7TVQ1-F1
#
_entry.id   AF-A0A6P7TVQ1-F1
#
_cell.length_a   1.000
_cell.length_b   1.000
_cell.length_c   1.000
_cell.angle_alpha   90.00
_cell.angle_beta   90.00
_cell.angle_gamma   90.00
#
_symmetry.space_group_name_H-M   'P 1'
#
loop_
_entity.id
_entity.type
_entity.pdbx_description
1 polymer ?
#
loop_
_entity_poly.entity_id
_entity_poly.type
_entity_poly.pdbx_seq_one_letter_code
_entity_poly.pdbx_strand_id
1 'polypeptide(L)'
;MDDLKLFARKEDTVMRMMAEVDQFFRTAGLEQNAEKSATNLEGLSSKAKLLDGIDGYRYLGVLEDKDSRVLKNDTMNSISDAIEERINSLADSKLNSANFFKAVNEHALSLYNYYIGLIDIEP
;
A
#
# COMPACT_ATOMS: atom_id res chain seq x y z
N MET A 1 6.68 -6.10 -10.67
CA MET A 1 6.94 -5.98 -9.22
C MET A 1 8.20 -5.14 -9.08
N ASP A 2 8.00 -3.89 -8.71
CA ASP A 2 9.00 -2.83 -8.56
C ASP A 2 9.02 -2.28 -7.13
N ASP A 3 7.93 -2.45 -6.37
CA ASP A 3 7.83 -2.09 -4.96
C ASP A 3 8.71 -3.00 -4.07
N LEU A 4 9.69 -2.38 -3.40
CA LEU A 4 10.58 -3.02 -2.43
C LEU A 4 10.54 -2.27 -1.10
N LYS A 5 10.46 -3.00 0.02
CA LYS A 5 10.50 -2.43 1.36
C LYS A 5 11.60 -3.09 2.20
N LEU A 6 12.47 -2.27 2.80
CA LEU A 6 13.58 -2.73 3.62
C LEU A 6 13.26 -2.55 5.10
N PHE A 7 13.56 -3.57 5.91
CA PHE A 7 13.32 -3.55 7.35
C PHE A 7 14.52 -4.10 8.11
N ALA A 8 14.92 -3.41 9.16
CA ALA A 8 15.81 -3.95 10.17
C ALA A 8 15.53 -3.30 11.53
N ARG A 9 15.97 -3.96 12.61
CA ARG A 9 15.87 -3.43 13.97
C ARG A 9 16.86 -2.29 14.26
N LYS A 10 17.91 -2.16 13.44
CA LYS A 10 18.99 -1.19 13.60
C LYS A 10 19.13 -0.38 12.33
N GLU A 11 19.26 0.93 12.48
CA GLU A 11 19.45 1.88 11.37
C GLU A 11 20.67 1.51 10.50
N ASP A 12 21.82 1.26 11.10
CA ASP A 12 23.05 0.85 10.39
C ASP A 12 22.86 -0.38 9.49
N THR A 13 21.93 -1.26 9.85
CA THR A 13 21.63 -2.43 9.03
C THR A 13 20.84 -2.04 7.79
N VAL A 14 19.83 -1.16 7.92
CA VAL A 14 19.08 -0.64 6.77
C VAL A 14 20.00 0.14 5.83
N MET A 15 20.90 0.97 6.38
CA MET A 15 21.89 1.71 5.58
C MET A 15 22.76 0.79 4.73
N ARG A 16 23.28 -0.30 5.32
CA ARG A 16 24.06 -1.31 4.59
C ARG A 16 23.23 -2.04 3.54
N MET A 17 21.99 -2.42 3.88
CA MET A 17 21.07 -3.05 2.92
C MET A 17 20.81 -2.11 1.73
N MET A 18 20.61 -0.82 1.96
CA MET A 18 20.40 0.16 0.89
C MET A 18 21.63 0.29 -0.02
N ALA A 19 22.84 0.23 0.52
CA ALA A 19 24.07 0.24 -0.29
C ALA A 19 24.17 -0.98 -1.22
N GLU A 20 23.76 -2.17 -0.75
CA GLU A 20 23.70 -3.38 -1.58
C GLU A 20 22.60 -3.29 -2.65
N VAL A 21 21.41 -2.78 -2.28
CA VAL A 21 20.31 -2.55 -3.24
C VAL A 21 20.72 -1.55 -4.32
N ASP A 22 21.41 -0.47 -3.96
CA ASP A 22 21.97 0.49 -4.90
C ASP A 22 22.95 -0.17 -5.89
N GLN A 23 23.82 -1.05 -5.39
CA GLN A 23 24.77 -1.78 -6.24
C GLN A 23 24.04 -2.74 -7.18
N PHE A 24 23.02 -3.44 -6.69
CA PHE A 24 22.17 -4.29 -7.51
C PHE A 24 21.47 -3.49 -8.60
N PHE A 25 20.83 -2.37 -8.26
CA PHE A 25 20.14 -1.50 -9.23
C PHE A 25 21.10 -1.00 -10.32
N ARG A 26 22.28 -0.49 -9.95
CA ARG A 26 23.30 -0.09 -10.93
C ARG A 26 23.71 -1.23 -11.86
N THR A 27 23.91 -2.43 -11.31
CA THR A 27 24.34 -3.61 -12.10
C THR A 27 23.24 -4.09 -13.04
N ALA A 28 21.99 -4.02 -12.60
CA ALA A 28 20.82 -4.41 -13.36
C ALA A 28 20.32 -3.33 -14.35
N GLY A 29 20.88 -2.12 -14.30
CA GLY A 29 20.42 -0.98 -15.09
C GLY A 29 19.06 -0.42 -14.62
N LEU A 30 18.77 -0.53 -13.32
CA LEU A 30 17.57 -0.01 -12.67
C LEU A 30 17.87 1.33 -11.98
N GLU A 31 16.84 2.17 -11.89
CA GLU A 31 16.89 3.45 -11.20
C GLU A 31 15.77 3.55 -10.17
N GLN A 32 16.09 4.05 -8.98
CA GLN A 32 15.10 4.28 -7.92
C GLN A 32 14.33 5.57 -8.19
N ASN A 33 13.01 5.52 -8.06
CA ASN A 33 12.18 6.72 -8.06
C ASN A 33 12.09 7.32 -6.65
N ALA A 34 12.86 8.37 -6.37
CA ALA A 34 12.90 9.03 -5.06
C ALA A 34 11.56 9.67 -4.65
N GLU A 35 10.79 10.20 -5.61
CA GLU A 35 9.49 10.84 -5.36
C GLU A 35 8.42 9.84 -4.90
N LYS A 36 8.51 8.60 -5.39
CA LYS A 36 7.61 7.50 -5.00
C LYS A 36 8.15 6.65 -3.84
N SER A 37 9.39 6.88 -3.43
CA SER A 37 10.03 6.17 -2.31
C SER A 37 9.83 6.92 -1.01
N ALA A 38 9.73 6.19 0.10
CA ALA A 38 9.66 6.77 1.43
C ALA A 38 10.66 6.09 2.39
N THR A 39 11.10 6.84 3.41
CA THR A 39 11.97 6.35 4.47
C THR A 39 11.61 6.98 5.80
N ASN A 40 11.84 6.28 6.91
CA ASN A 40 11.77 6.84 8.25
C ASN A 40 13.16 7.16 8.84
N LEU A 41 14.22 7.02 8.03
CA LEU A 41 15.62 7.25 8.43
C LEU A 41 16.14 8.54 7.82
N GLU A 42 16.62 9.45 8.67
CA GLU A 42 17.11 10.76 8.25
C GLU A 42 18.32 10.65 7.31
N GLY A 43 19.24 9.71 7.56
CA GLY A 43 20.40 9.49 6.70
C GLY A 43 20.08 8.96 5.28
N LEU A 44 18.82 8.61 5.00
CA LEU A 44 18.34 8.21 3.66
C LEU A 44 17.43 9.27 3.01
N SER A 45 17.25 10.43 3.64
CA SER A 45 16.39 11.52 3.14
C SER A 45 16.76 12.05 1.75
N SER A 46 18.00 11.86 1.30
CA SER A 46 18.45 12.22 -0.04
C SER A 46 17.98 11.24 -1.13
N LYS A 47 17.54 10.04 -0.74
CA LYS A 47 17.13 8.95 -1.65
C LYS A 47 15.62 8.71 -1.68
N ALA A 48 14.92 9.12 -0.63
CA ALA A 48 13.49 8.89 -0.46
C ALA A 48 12.89 9.98 0.41
N LYS A 49 11.59 10.24 0.26
CA LYS A 49 10.87 11.19 1.11
C LYS A 49 10.91 10.72 2.56
N LEU A 50 11.37 11.58 3.47
CA LEU A 50 11.34 11.31 4.90
C LEU A 50 9.90 11.37 5.42
N LEU A 51 9.46 10.33 6.13
CA LEU A 51 8.16 10.28 6.80
C LEU A 51 8.28 11.00 8.15
N ASP A 52 7.65 12.17 8.25
CA ASP A 52 7.67 13.04 9.44
C ASP A 52 6.74 12.55 10.57
N GLY A 53 6.01 11.47 10.34
CA GLY A 53 5.07 10.85 11.28
C GLY A 53 3.64 11.40 11.21
N ILE A 54 3.42 12.49 10.49
CA ILE A 54 2.08 12.95 10.10
C ILE A 54 1.70 12.29 8.78
N ASP A 55 2.65 12.20 7.86
CA ASP A 55 2.47 11.56 6.56
C ASP A 55 2.54 10.03 6.68
N GLY A 56 1.50 9.35 6.18
CA GLY A 56 1.50 7.91 5.91
C GLY A 56 2.06 7.59 4.53
N TYR A 57 2.44 6.34 4.31
CA TYR A 57 2.88 5.83 3.02
C TYR A 57 1.99 4.68 2.56
N ARG A 58 1.61 4.68 1.28
CA ARG A 58 0.80 3.61 0.70
C ARG A 58 1.72 2.53 0.11
N TYR A 59 1.81 1.38 0.77
CA TYR A 59 2.55 0.22 0.29
C TYR A 59 1.56 -0.88 -0.10
N LEU A 60 1.61 -1.33 -1.36
CA LEU A 60 0.67 -2.33 -1.90
C LEU A 60 -0.80 -1.97 -1.60
N GLY A 61 -1.19 -0.71 -1.80
CA GLY A 61 -2.56 -0.25 -1.53
C GLY A 61 -2.91 -0.03 -0.06
N VAL A 62 -2.11 -0.49 0.90
CA VAL A 62 -2.33 -0.34 2.35
C VAL A 62 -1.65 0.93 2.85
N LEU A 63 -2.37 1.74 3.63
CA LEU A 63 -1.80 2.95 4.24
C LEU A 63 -1.11 2.59 5.56
N GLU A 64 0.16 2.95 5.68
CA GLU A 64 0.99 2.64 6.83
C GLU A 64 1.66 3.90 7.40
N ASP A 65 1.91 3.92 8.71
CA ASP A 65 2.70 4.97 9.36
C ASP A 65 4.21 4.77 9.19
N LYS A 66 5.01 5.70 9.72
CA LYS A 66 6.49 5.64 9.70
C LYS A 66 7.07 4.39 10.38
N ASP A 67 6.32 3.74 11.27
CA ASP A 67 6.71 2.52 11.98
C ASP A 67 6.18 1.27 11.25
N SER A 68 5.62 1.45 10.05
CA SER A 68 5.01 0.41 9.22
C SER A 68 3.82 -0.29 9.86
N ARG A 69 3.10 0.43 10.73
CA ARG A 69 1.82 -0.02 11.25
C ARG A 69 0.72 0.41 10.31
N VAL A 70 -0.17 -0.53 9.99
CA VAL A 70 -1.35 -0.25 9.17
C VAL A 70 -2.24 0.76 9.89
N LEU A 71 -2.60 1.83 9.19
CA LEU A 71 -3.63 2.77 9.61
C LEU A 71 -4.99 2.14 9.33
N LYS A 72 -5.45 1.30 10.27
CA LYS A 72 -6.63 0.44 10.10
C LYS A 72 -7.89 1.23 9.73
N ASN A 73 -8.16 2.33 10.43
CA ASN A 73 -9.36 3.15 10.18
C ASN A 73 -9.33 3.80 8.79
N ASP A 74 -8.20 4.39 8.39
CA ASP A 74 -8.06 5.03 7.07
C ASP A 74 -8.09 4.02 5.93
N THR A 75 -7.52 2.83 6.16
CA THR A 75 -7.61 1.70 5.24
C THR A 75 -9.06 1.23 5.09
N MET A 76 -9.81 1.14 6.20
CA MET A 76 -11.23 0.77 6.17
C MET A 76 -12.11 1.81 5.46
N ASN A 77 -11.83 3.11 5.67
CA ASN A 77 -12.50 4.17 4.92
C ASN A 77 -12.22 4.05 3.42
N SER A 78 -10.96 3.84 3.03
CA SER A 78 -10.58 3.64 1.62
C SER A 78 -11.28 2.43 0.99
N ILE A 79 -11.48 1.34 1.75
CA ILE A 79 -12.23 0.16 1.29
C ILE A 79 -13.71 0.48 1.12
N SER A 80 -14.29 1.21 2.07
CA SER A 80 -15.69 1.64 2.02
C SER A 80 -15.95 2.52 0.78
N ASP A 81 -15.08 3.51 0.54
CA ASP A 81 -15.15 4.39 -0.63
C ASP A 81 -15.07 3.61 -1.94
N ALA A 82 -14.16 2.62 -2.04
CA ALA A 82 -14.02 1.79 -3.23
C ALA A 82 -15.25 0.91 -3.49
N ILE A 83 -15.86 0.37 -2.43
CA ILE A 83 -17.10 -0.41 -2.53
C ILE A 83 -18.25 0.50 -3.00
N GLU A 84 -18.37 1.70 -2.42
CA GLU A 84 -19.41 2.67 -2.78
C GLU A 84 -19.28 3.11 -4.25
N GLU A 85 -18.06 3.47 -4.69
CA GLU A 85 -17.78 3.82 -6.07
C GLU A 85 -18.16 2.68 -7.03
N ARG A 86 -17.82 1.43 -6.67
CA ARG A 86 -18.16 0.26 -7.47
C ARG A 86 -19.67 0.03 -7.53
N ILE A 87 -20.39 0.14 -6.41
CA ILE A 87 -21.84 -0.02 -6.35
C ILE A 87 -22.53 1.01 -7.24
N ASN A 88 -22.12 2.29 -7.14
CA ASN A 88 -22.66 3.37 -7.95
C ASN A 88 -22.42 3.12 -9.46
N SER A 89 -21.19 2.74 -9.83
CA SER A 89 -20.86 2.40 -11.22
C SER A 89 -21.69 1.21 -11.76
N LEU A 90 -21.94 0.21 -10.93
CA LEU A 90 -22.78 -0.94 -11.30
C LEU A 90 -24.26 -0.57 -11.39
N ALA A 91 -24.73 0.40 -10.60
CA ALA A 91 -26.11 0.87 -10.61
C ALA A 91 -26.44 1.64 -11.89
N ASP A 92 -25.46 2.38 -12.42
CA ASP A 92 -25.56 3.08 -13.71
C ASP A 92 -25.46 2.13 -14.92
N SER A 93 -25.09 0.87 -14.70
CA SER A 93 -24.96 -0.14 -15.74
C SER A 93 -26.31 -0.81 -16.05
N LYS A 94 -26.49 -1.29 -17.28
CA LYS A 94 -27.70 -2.02 -17.72
C LYS A 94 -27.74 -3.48 -17.24
N LEU A 95 -27.44 -3.74 -15.98
CA LEU A 95 -27.49 -5.06 -15.38
C LEU A 95 -28.90 -5.37 -14.86
N ASN A 96 -29.33 -6.63 -14.98
CA ASN A 96 -30.47 -7.09 -14.21
C ASN A 96 -30.08 -7.25 -12.73
N SER A 97 -31.07 -7.30 -11.84
CA SER A 97 -30.82 -7.36 -10.39
C SER A 97 -29.93 -8.54 -9.98
N ALA A 98 -30.10 -9.72 -10.58
CA ALA A 98 -29.29 -10.90 -10.26
C ALA A 98 -27.82 -10.69 -10.61
N ASN A 99 -27.54 -10.13 -11.79
CA ASN A 99 -26.18 -9.83 -12.24
C ASN A 99 -25.55 -8.67 -11.46
N PHE A 100 -26.35 -7.68 -11.06
CA PHE A 100 -25.89 -6.58 -10.20
C PHE A 100 -25.41 -7.12 -8.84
N PHE A 101 -26.24 -7.89 -8.13
CA PHE A 101 -25.85 -8.46 -6.84
C PHE A 101 -24.65 -9.42 -6.97
N LYS A 102 -24.58 -10.20 -8.05
CA LYS A 102 -23.42 -11.04 -8.32
C LYS A 102 -22.14 -10.21 -8.45
N ALA A 103 -22.17 -9.13 -9.23
CA ALA A 103 -21.01 -8.27 -9.44
C ALA A 103 -20.57 -7.54 -8.15
N VAL A 104 -21.52 -7.09 -7.33
CA VAL A 104 -21.24 -6.51 -6.01
C VAL A 104 -20.58 -7.54 -5.09
N ASN A 105 -21.15 -8.75 -5.00
CA ASN A 105 -20.61 -9.81 -4.13
C ASN A 105 -19.21 -10.25 -4.56
N GLU A 106 -18.96 -10.43 -5.86
CA GLU A 106 -17.64 -10.76 -6.38
C GLU A 106 -16.59 -9.70 -6.03
N HIS A 107 -16.95 -8.41 -6.13
CA HIS A 107 -16.06 -7.32 -5.77
C HIS A 107 -15.78 -7.27 -4.26
N ALA A 108 -16.82 -7.37 -3.43
CA ALA A 108 -16.70 -7.37 -1.98
C ALA A 108 -15.84 -8.55 -1.48
N LEU A 109 -16.06 -9.76 -2.03
CA LEU A 109 -15.24 -10.94 -1.72
C LEU A 109 -13.77 -10.75 -2.11
N SER A 110 -13.51 -10.12 -3.26
CA SER A 110 -12.15 -9.81 -3.69
C SER A 110 -11.44 -8.87 -2.72
N LEU A 111 -12.13 -7.83 -2.24
CA LEU A 111 -11.58 -6.90 -1.26
C LEU A 111 -11.38 -7.59 0.10
N TYR A 112 -12.36 -8.37 0.56
CA TYR A 112 -12.22 -9.15 1.79
C TYR A 112 -11.00 -10.07 1.74
N ASN A 113 -10.84 -10.84 0.67
CA ASN A 113 -9.69 -11.74 0.50
C ASN A 113 -8.35 -11.01 0.45
N TYR A 114 -8.32 -9.76 -0.02
CA TYR A 114 -7.10 -8.96 -0.07
C TYR A 114 -6.70 -8.43 1.30
N TYR A 115 -7.69 -7.98 2.09
CA TYR A 115 -7.47 -7.30 3.36
C TYR A 115 -7.60 -8.20 4.59
N ILE A 116 -7.98 -9.48 4.42
CA ILE A 116 -8.09 -10.46 5.50
C ILE A 116 -6.75 -10.60 6.23
N GLY A 117 -6.76 -10.43 7.56
CA GLY A 117 -5.57 -10.49 8.41
C GLY A 117 -4.73 -9.21 8.47
N LEU A 118 -5.03 -8.19 7.64
CA LEU A 118 -4.44 -6.85 7.75
C LEU A 118 -5.29 -5.92 8.61
N ILE A 119 -6.61 -6.00 8.45
CA ILE A 119 -7.59 -5.26 9.23
C ILE A 119 -8.58 -6.24 9.88
N ASP A 120 -9.06 -5.87 11.06
CA ASP A 120 -10.08 -6.64 11.77
C ASP A 120 -11.43 -6.33 11.13
N ILE A 121 -11.78 -7.09 10.08
CA ILE A 121 -13.12 -7.04 9.48
C ILE A 121 -13.98 -8.02 10.29
N GLU A 122 -14.72 -7.50 11.27
CA GLU A 122 -15.73 -8.32 11.95
C GLU A 122 -16.86 -8.71 10.98
N PRO A 123 -17.40 -9.94 11.07
CA PRO A 123 -18.53 -10.40 10.26
C PRO A 123 -19.85 -9.66 10.51
#